data_AF-A0A4P7GR26-F1
#
_entry.id   AF-A0A4P7GR26-F1
#
_cell.length_a   1.000
_cell.length_b   1.000
_cell.length_c   1.000
_cell.angle_alpha   90.00
_cell.angle_beta   90.00
_cell.angle_gamma   90.00
#
_symmetry.space_group_name_H-M   'P 1'
#
loop_
_entity.id
_entity.type
_entity.pdbx_description
1 polymer ?
#
loop_
_entity_poly.entity_id
_entity_poly.type
_entity_poly.pdbx_seq_one_letter_code
_entity_poly.pdbx_strand_id
1 'polypeptide(L)'
;MTILDRGHELSGVVRPGESWAAAARRTCASLHVEPTPVDLSGEVKRFQVDHDLRIALRAMGRGDLPDVARWRASEQVHRWWAADGEPTLERVTEQYGPAIDGMERTRMWVVEANGRSVGFCQDYRIRDHPGFAVLVPDPEAVGVDYAIGEPHLLGQGIGTAMLWAWVRSARHRYRDVTTYFAAPEHTNLASLRVLEKVGFAPGTWFDEPRADGSVATVVGCSLDVARVVG
;
A
#
# COMPACT_ATOMS: atom_id res chain seq x y z
N MET A 1 21.08 -8.40 -6.61
CA MET A 1 20.31 -7.32 -5.93
C MET A 1 21.24 -6.16 -5.71
N THR A 2 20.72 -4.94 -5.73
CA THR A 2 21.51 -3.74 -5.44
C THR A 2 20.81 -2.84 -4.42
N ILE A 3 21.60 -2.11 -3.63
CA ILE A 3 21.13 -1.11 -2.68
C ILE A 3 21.89 0.18 -2.92
N LEU A 4 21.17 1.25 -3.22
CA LEU A 4 21.75 2.59 -3.37
C LEU A 4 21.80 3.31 -2.01
N ASP A 5 22.96 3.83 -1.63
CA ASP A 5 23.16 4.65 -0.44
C ASP A 5 24.03 5.87 -0.80
N ARG A 6 23.43 7.07 -0.79
CA ARG A 6 24.14 8.34 -1.08
C ARG A 6 25.05 8.27 -2.33
N GLY A 7 24.55 7.66 -3.41
CA GLY A 7 25.28 7.51 -4.66
C GLY A 7 26.23 6.30 -4.73
N HIS A 8 26.41 5.56 -3.64
CA HIS A 8 27.19 4.31 -3.60
C HIS A 8 26.27 3.11 -3.76
N GLU A 9 26.68 2.13 -4.57
CA GLU A 9 25.93 0.90 -4.77
C GLU A 9 26.53 -0.25 -3.96
N LEU A 10 25.70 -0.89 -3.13
CA LEU A 10 26.01 -2.16 -2.48
C LEU A 10 25.41 -3.30 -3.30
N SER A 11 26.21 -4.34 -3.55
CA SER A 11 25.75 -5.54 -4.25
C SER A 11 25.44 -6.66 -3.27
N GLY A 12 24.28 -7.29 -3.45
CA GLY A 12 23.80 -8.39 -2.61
C GLY A 12 23.19 -9.52 -3.42
N VAL A 13 23.10 -10.69 -2.80
CA VAL A 13 22.45 -11.89 -3.36
C VAL A 13 21.30 -12.32 -2.47
N VAL A 14 20.19 -12.74 -3.08
CA VAL A 14 19.07 -13.39 -2.40
C VAL A 14 19.35 -14.89 -2.38
N ARG A 15 19.40 -15.51 -1.20
CA ARG A 15 19.62 -16.95 -1.06
C ARG A 15 18.31 -17.75 -1.23
N PRO A 16 18.37 -19.04 -1.59
CA PRO A 16 17.18 -19.89 -1.61
C PRO A 16 16.43 -19.84 -0.28
N GLY A 17 15.12 -19.59 -0.32
CA GLY A 17 14.27 -19.46 0.87
C GLY A 17 14.40 -18.13 1.63
N GLU A 18 15.26 -17.22 1.21
CA GLU A 18 15.41 -15.88 1.81
C GLU A 18 14.46 -14.89 1.12
N SER A 19 13.74 -14.09 1.92
CA SER A 19 12.91 -13.02 1.37
C SER A 19 13.75 -11.86 0.83
N TRP A 20 13.21 -11.12 -0.13
CA TRP A 20 13.92 -9.95 -0.69
C TRP A 20 14.21 -8.89 0.37
N ALA A 21 13.29 -8.67 1.31
CA ALA A 21 13.53 -7.76 2.44
C ALA A 21 14.66 -8.23 3.35
N ALA A 22 14.73 -9.52 3.68
CA ALA A 22 15.79 -10.06 4.53
C ALA A 22 17.16 -9.96 3.85
N ALA A 23 17.23 -10.30 2.56
CA ALA A 23 18.45 -10.14 1.76
C ALA A 23 18.92 -8.68 1.70
N ALA A 24 17.97 -7.73 1.54
CA ALA A 24 18.28 -6.31 1.53
C ALA A 24 18.85 -5.84 2.88
N ARG A 25 18.17 -6.14 4.00
CA ARG A 25 18.63 -5.80 5.36
C ARG A 25 20.00 -6.36 5.66
N ARG A 26 20.26 -7.61 5.27
CA ARG A 26 21.57 -8.25 5.45
C ARG A 26 22.66 -7.56 4.64
N THR A 27 22.35 -7.13 3.41
CA THR A 27 23.30 -6.47 2.51
C THR A 27 23.69 -5.07 3.02
N CYS A 28 22.76 -4.32 3.61
CA CYS A 28 23.01 -2.99 4.17
C CYS A 28 23.11 -2.97 5.70
N ALA A 29 23.47 -4.08 6.35
CA ALA A 29 23.38 -4.23 7.80
C ALA A 29 24.18 -3.17 8.60
N SER A 30 25.29 -2.68 8.05
CA SER A 30 26.13 -1.64 8.65
C SER A 30 25.53 -0.23 8.61
N LEU A 31 24.49 0.00 7.81
CA LEU A 31 23.88 1.32 7.65
C LEU A 31 22.84 1.64 8.72
N HIS A 32 22.34 0.63 9.45
CA HIS A 32 21.34 0.78 10.52
C HIS A 32 20.05 1.53 10.11
N VAL A 33 19.70 1.49 8.83
CA VAL A 33 18.47 2.06 8.27
C VAL A 33 17.72 0.98 7.49
N GLU A 34 16.39 1.01 7.54
CA GLU A 34 15.57 0.06 6.79
C GLU A 34 15.64 0.37 5.28
N PRO A 35 16.05 -0.61 4.44
CA PRO A 35 16.06 -0.40 3.00
C PRO A 35 14.62 -0.33 2.46
N THR A 36 14.38 0.62 1.56
CA THR A 36 13.11 0.79 0.86
C THR A 36 13.27 0.35 -0.59
N PRO A 37 12.32 -0.39 -1.17
CA PRO A 37 12.39 -0.79 -2.56
C PRO A 37 12.33 0.43 -3.48
N VAL A 38 13.20 0.44 -4.49
CA VAL A 38 13.10 1.34 -5.63
C VAL A 38 12.33 0.64 -6.75
N ASP A 39 12.68 -0.63 -6.99
CA ASP A 39 12.02 -1.49 -7.97
C ASP A 39 12.26 -2.97 -7.69
N LEU A 40 11.21 -3.70 -7.33
CA LEU A 40 11.24 -5.16 -7.15
C LEU A 40 10.68 -5.94 -8.33
N SER A 41 10.19 -5.28 -9.39
CA SER A 41 9.61 -6.01 -10.54
C SER A 41 10.68 -6.56 -11.49
N GLY A 42 11.83 -5.89 -11.60
CA GLY A 42 12.95 -6.33 -12.44
C GLY A 42 13.68 -7.59 -11.94
N GLU A 43 14.49 -8.20 -12.80
CA GLU A 43 15.35 -9.35 -12.45
C GLU A 43 16.28 -9.01 -11.27
N VAL A 44 16.93 -7.84 -11.35
CA VAL A 44 17.71 -7.28 -10.25
C VAL A 44 16.78 -6.51 -9.32
N LYS A 45 16.59 -7.00 -8.10
CA LYS A 45 15.86 -6.28 -7.05
C LYS A 45 16.68 -5.08 -6.59
N ARG A 46 16.10 -3.89 -6.72
CA ARG A 46 16.73 -2.60 -6.39
C ARG A 46 16.09 -2.01 -5.15
N PHE A 47 16.93 -1.71 -4.16
CA PHE A 47 16.57 -0.98 -2.96
C PHE A 47 17.38 0.31 -2.87
N GLN A 48 16.97 1.18 -1.96
CA GLN A 48 17.75 2.31 -1.52
C GLN A 48 17.70 2.42 0.00
N VAL A 49 18.71 3.09 0.55
CA VAL A 49 18.68 3.62 1.91
C VAL A 49 18.51 5.12 1.80
N ASP A 50 17.38 5.60 2.30
CA ASP A 50 17.09 7.02 2.45
C ASP A 50 17.24 7.37 3.93
N HIS A 51 18.19 8.25 4.24
CA HIS A 51 18.47 8.67 5.62
C HIS A 51 17.56 9.80 6.09
N ASP A 52 16.92 10.49 5.15
CA ASP A 52 16.15 11.71 5.41
C ASP A 52 14.64 11.44 5.38
N LEU A 53 14.21 10.32 4.79
CA LEU A 53 12.82 9.89 4.76
C LEU A 53 12.50 8.84 5.82
N ARG A 54 11.58 9.17 6.72
CA ARG A 54 10.96 8.24 7.67
C ARG A 54 9.48 8.12 7.37
N ILE A 55 9.03 6.92 7.03
CA ILE A 55 7.60 6.60 6.92
C ILE A 55 7.12 5.84 8.15
N ALA A 56 6.02 6.30 8.73
CA ALA A 56 5.31 5.61 9.79
C ALA A 56 3.84 5.41 9.42
N LEU A 57 3.24 4.37 10.00
CA LEU A 57 1.81 4.11 9.97
C LEU A 57 1.30 4.18 11.40
N ARG A 58 0.28 5.00 11.63
CA ARG A 58 -0.45 5.02 12.90
C ARG A 58 -1.91 4.71 12.65
N ALA A 59 -2.58 4.14 13.64
CA ALA A 59 -4.03 3.97 13.58
C ALA A 59 -4.69 5.33 13.34
N MET A 60 -5.66 5.36 12.43
CA MET A 60 -6.47 6.55 12.19
C MET A 60 -7.45 6.74 13.35
N GLY A 61 -7.59 7.97 13.84
CA GLY A 61 -8.64 8.36 14.76
C GLY A 61 -9.69 9.25 14.09
N ARG A 62 -10.84 9.45 14.75
CA ARG A 62 -11.89 10.36 14.24
C ARG A 62 -11.39 11.78 13.99
N GLY A 63 -10.37 12.23 14.73
CA GLY A 63 -9.73 13.53 14.54
C GLY A 63 -9.00 13.70 13.20
N ASP A 64 -8.70 12.61 12.49
CA ASP A 64 -8.03 12.63 11.18
C ASP A 64 -9.04 12.76 10.01
N LEU A 65 -10.34 12.55 10.25
CA LEU A 65 -11.37 12.59 9.21
C LEU A 65 -11.44 13.91 8.43
N PRO A 66 -11.22 15.10 9.03
CA PRO A 66 -11.11 16.34 8.27
C PRO A 66 -9.98 16.32 7.23
N ASP A 67 -8.83 15.73 7.56
CA ASP A 67 -7.73 15.56 6.60
C ASP A 67 -8.07 14.53 5.53
N VAL A 68 -8.73 13.42 5.88
CA VAL A 68 -9.21 12.44 4.89
C VAL A 68 -10.19 13.07 3.91
N ALA A 69 -11.13 13.88 4.39
CA ALA A 69 -12.07 14.61 3.53
C ALA A 69 -11.33 15.57 2.59
N ARG A 70 -10.37 16.36 3.11
CA ARG A 70 -9.53 17.25 2.30
C ARG A 70 -8.71 16.49 1.25
N TRP A 71 -8.10 15.37 1.64
CA TRP A 71 -7.32 14.53 0.73
C TRP A 71 -8.20 13.93 -0.36
N ARG A 72 -9.35 13.37 -0.01
CA ARG A 72 -10.30 12.82 -1.00
C ARG A 72 -10.89 13.88 -1.92
N ALA A 73 -11.06 15.12 -1.46
CA ALA A 73 -11.52 16.24 -2.29
C ALA A 73 -10.46 16.73 -3.29
N SER A 74 -9.19 16.39 -3.08
CA SER A 74 -8.13 16.76 -4.01
C SER A 74 -8.28 16.02 -5.35
N GLU A 75 -8.00 16.69 -6.46
CA GLU A 75 -8.17 16.15 -7.82
C GLU A 75 -7.48 14.79 -8.00
N GLN A 76 -6.25 14.67 -7.49
CA GLN A 76 -5.44 13.45 -7.62
C GLN A 76 -6.01 12.23 -6.90
N VAL A 77 -6.79 12.42 -5.83
CA VAL A 77 -7.43 11.31 -5.10
C VAL A 77 -8.87 11.15 -5.56
N HIS A 78 -9.62 12.23 -5.68
CA HIS A 78 -11.03 12.22 -6.07
C HIS A 78 -11.24 11.41 -7.34
N ARG A 79 -10.40 11.57 -8.37
CA ARG A 79 -10.57 10.85 -9.63
C ARG A 79 -10.59 9.32 -9.50
N TRP A 80 -10.01 8.76 -8.44
CA TRP A 80 -9.97 7.32 -8.17
C TRP A 80 -10.94 6.88 -7.05
N TRP A 81 -11.49 7.85 -6.30
CA TRP A 81 -12.45 7.65 -5.20
C TRP A 81 -13.82 8.27 -5.49
N ALA A 82 -14.10 8.66 -6.73
CA ALA A 82 -15.32 9.39 -7.10
C ALA A 82 -16.59 8.56 -6.87
N ALA A 83 -16.49 7.24 -7.06
CA ALA A 83 -17.56 6.28 -6.84
C ALA A 83 -18.07 6.25 -5.38
N ASP A 84 -17.24 6.66 -4.42
CA ASP A 84 -17.60 6.79 -3.01
C ASP A 84 -18.39 8.09 -2.74
N GLY A 85 -18.71 8.86 -3.77
CA GLY A 85 -19.43 10.11 -3.72
C GLY A 85 -18.59 11.31 -3.24
N GLU A 86 -19.25 12.48 -3.22
CA GLU A 86 -18.65 13.74 -2.76
C GLU A 86 -18.05 13.59 -1.36
N PRO A 87 -16.74 13.87 -1.16
CA PRO A 87 -16.03 13.61 0.08
C PRO A 87 -16.26 14.71 1.14
N THR A 88 -17.52 14.96 1.49
CA THR A 88 -17.86 15.83 2.62
C THR A 88 -17.39 15.20 3.93
N LEU A 89 -17.12 16.04 4.94
CA LEU A 89 -16.74 15.53 6.26
C LEU A 89 -17.80 14.57 6.84
N GLU A 90 -19.08 14.85 6.63
CA GLU A 90 -20.20 13.99 7.04
C GLU A 90 -20.08 12.61 6.39
N ARG A 91 -19.99 12.54 5.05
CA ARG A 91 -19.89 11.26 4.33
C ARG A 91 -18.64 10.47 4.68
N VAL A 92 -17.50 11.15 4.77
CA VAL A 92 -16.22 10.54 5.18
C VAL A 92 -16.32 10.00 6.61
N THR A 93 -17.04 10.69 7.50
CA THR A 93 -17.30 10.22 8.87
C THR A 93 -18.21 9.01 8.90
N GLU A 94 -19.28 9.00 8.10
CA GLU A 94 -20.18 7.85 7.97
C GLU A 94 -19.46 6.62 7.40
N GLN A 95 -18.61 6.83 6.39
CA GLN A 95 -17.91 5.75 5.70
C GLN A 95 -16.80 5.13 6.54
N TYR A 96 -15.94 5.93 7.18
CA TYR A 96 -14.75 5.42 7.88
C TYR A 96 -14.90 5.37 9.40
N GLY A 97 -15.88 6.08 9.97
CA GLY A 97 -16.13 6.10 11.41
C GLY A 97 -16.35 4.71 12.03
N PRO A 98 -17.19 3.84 11.44
CA PRO A 98 -17.39 2.48 11.95
C PRO A 98 -16.11 1.65 11.99
N ALA A 99 -15.27 1.73 10.95
CA ALA A 99 -13.96 1.06 10.91
C ALA A 99 -12.99 1.60 11.96
N ILE A 100 -12.95 2.92 12.15
CA ILE A 100 -12.13 3.58 13.19
C ILE A 100 -12.56 3.16 14.60
N ASP A 101 -13.87 3.02 14.83
CA ASP A 101 -14.44 2.62 16.12
C ASP A 101 -14.41 1.09 16.35
N GLY A 102 -13.89 0.31 15.39
CA GLY A 102 -13.77 -1.14 15.49
C GLY A 102 -15.08 -1.92 15.27
N MET A 103 -16.09 -1.27 14.69
CA MET A 103 -17.38 -1.88 14.35
C MET A 103 -17.32 -2.66 13.02
N GLU A 104 -16.29 -2.40 12.21
CA GLU A 104 -16.00 -3.12 10.97
C GLU A 104 -14.66 -3.84 11.03
N ARG A 105 -14.45 -4.78 10.11
CA ARG A 105 -13.22 -5.59 10.03
C ARG A 105 -12.12 -4.94 9.17
N THR A 106 -12.38 -3.73 8.68
CA THR A 106 -11.42 -2.87 8.00
C THR A 106 -10.63 -2.05 9.02
N ARG A 107 -9.32 -1.93 8.83
CA ARG A 107 -8.45 -1.06 9.62
C ARG A 107 -8.04 0.15 8.81
N MET A 108 -8.17 1.33 9.41
CA MET A 108 -7.76 2.59 8.82
C MET A 108 -6.44 3.08 9.42
N TRP A 109 -5.54 3.56 8.57
CA TRP A 109 -4.22 4.04 8.93
C TRP A 109 -3.99 5.44 8.37
N VAL A 110 -3.36 6.29 9.17
CA VAL A 110 -2.71 7.51 8.66
C VAL A 110 -1.26 7.21 8.36
N VAL A 111 -0.82 7.67 7.21
CA VAL A 111 0.56 7.59 6.73
C VAL A 111 1.26 8.88 7.10
N GLU A 112 2.38 8.76 7.79
CA GLU A 112 3.21 9.91 8.15
C GLU A 112 4.56 9.85 7.46
N ALA A 113 4.95 10.96 6.83
CA ALA A 113 6.30 11.17 6.31
C ALA A 113 6.99 12.23 7.18
N ASN A 114 8.10 11.86 7.83
CA ASN A 114 8.86 12.75 8.72
C ASN A 114 7.99 13.43 9.80
N GLY A 115 7.02 12.68 10.35
CA GLY A 115 6.11 13.15 11.40
C GLY A 115 4.95 14.02 10.91
N ARG A 116 4.76 14.17 9.59
CA ARG A 116 3.60 14.87 9.02
C ARG A 116 2.67 13.86 8.36
N SER A 117 1.36 13.98 8.63
CA SER A 117 0.35 13.17 7.96
C SER A 117 0.26 13.56 6.48
N VAL A 118 0.37 12.56 5.58
CA VAL A 118 0.49 12.79 4.12
C VAL A 118 -0.51 12.00 3.28
N GLY A 119 -1.24 11.09 3.91
CA GLY A 119 -2.18 10.20 3.23
C GLY A 119 -2.71 9.14 4.18
N PHE A 120 -3.43 8.18 3.61
CA PHE A 120 -4.04 7.09 4.37
C PHE A 120 -3.91 5.76 3.64
N CYS A 121 -4.11 4.70 4.40
CA CYS A 121 -4.17 3.33 3.92
C CYS A 121 -5.28 2.60 4.69
N GLN A 122 -5.97 1.67 4.03
CA GLN A 122 -6.89 0.74 4.68
C GLN A 122 -6.47 -0.69 4.36
N ASP A 123 -6.65 -1.59 5.32
CA ASP A 123 -6.50 -3.03 5.06
C ASP A 123 -7.58 -3.86 5.74
N TYR A 124 -7.92 -4.96 5.09
CA TYR A 124 -9.00 -5.86 5.48
C TYR A 124 -8.69 -7.27 4.99
N ARG A 125 -9.28 -8.29 5.64
CA ARG A 125 -9.25 -9.64 5.08
C ARG A 125 -10.32 -9.73 4.01
N ILE A 126 -9.99 -10.23 2.84
CA ILE A 126 -10.94 -10.24 1.73
C ILE A 126 -12.18 -11.10 2.07
N ARG A 127 -12.01 -12.25 2.74
CA ARG A 127 -13.13 -13.10 3.22
C ARG A 127 -14.16 -12.38 4.10
N ASP A 128 -13.79 -11.27 4.74
CA ASP A 128 -14.71 -10.48 5.57
C ASP A 128 -15.60 -9.56 4.71
N HIS A 129 -15.38 -9.51 3.40
CA HIS A 129 -16.13 -8.75 2.40
C HIS A 129 -16.63 -9.68 1.28
N PRO A 130 -17.72 -10.45 1.51
CA PRO A 130 -18.14 -11.54 0.63
C PRO A 130 -18.39 -11.14 -0.83
N GLY A 131 -18.92 -9.93 -1.07
CA GLY A 131 -19.16 -9.43 -2.43
C GLY A 131 -17.86 -9.20 -3.21
N PHE A 132 -16.78 -8.80 -2.54
CA PHE A 132 -15.47 -8.65 -3.16
C PHE A 132 -14.73 -10.01 -3.20
N ALA A 133 -14.92 -10.85 -2.20
CA ALA A 133 -14.27 -12.16 -2.09
C ALA A 133 -14.55 -13.10 -3.26
N VAL A 134 -15.73 -13.01 -3.88
CA VAL A 134 -16.08 -13.81 -5.06
C VAL A 134 -15.40 -13.36 -6.35
N LEU A 135 -14.82 -12.14 -6.36
CA LEU A 135 -14.15 -11.56 -7.52
C LEU A 135 -12.64 -11.84 -7.53
N VAL A 136 -12.06 -12.15 -6.37
CA VAL A 136 -10.61 -12.27 -6.21
C VAL A 136 -10.15 -13.74 -6.25
N PRO A 137 -8.89 -14.01 -6.65
CA PRO A 137 -8.38 -15.39 -6.73
C PRO A 137 -8.14 -16.04 -5.36
N ASP A 138 -7.87 -15.25 -4.31
CA ASP A 138 -7.54 -15.74 -2.97
C ASP A 138 -8.37 -14.97 -1.92
N PRO A 139 -9.46 -15.56 -1.40
CA PRO A 139 -10.29 -14.91 -0.38
C PRO A 139 -9.59 -14.80 0.98
N GLU A 140 -8.54 -15.58 1.25
CA GLU A 140 -7.79 -15.52 2.51
C GLU A 140 -6.71 -14.42 2.51
N ALA A 141 -6.49 -13.77 1.36
CA ALA A 141 -5.59 -12.65 1.22
C ALA A 141 -6.03 -11.43 2.04
N VAL A 142 -5.08 -10.52 2.28
CA VAL A 142 -5.33 -9.20 2.86
C VAL A 142 -5.35 -8.16 1.75
N GLY A 143 -6.48 -7.47 1.61
CA GLY A 143 -6.67 -6.34 0.70
C GLY A 143 -6.04 -5.07 1.26
N VAL A 144 -5.58 -4.19 0.36
CA VAL A 144 -5.08 -2.86 0.70
C VAL A 144 -5.52 -1.82 -0.31
N ASP A 145 -6.03 -0.69 0.20
CA ASP A 145 -6.26 0.53 -0.59
C ASP A 145 -5.54 1.70 0.08
N TYR A 146 -5.03 2.63 -0.73
CA TYR A 146 -4.19 3.69 -0.22
C TYR A 146 -4.18 4.93 -1.12
N ALA A 147 -3.95 6.09 -0.52
CA ALA A 147 -3.84 7.36 -1.22
C ALA A 147 -2.81 8.28 -0.58
N ILE A 148 -2.10 9.03 -1.42
CA ILE A 148 -1.31 10.20 -1.00
C ILE A 148 -2.22 11.41 -1.15
N GLY A 149 -2.49 12.06 -0.03
CA GLY A 149 -3.37 13.23 0.02
C GLY A 149 -2.68 14.54 -0.34
N GLU A 150 -1.36 14.60 -0.21
CA GLU A 150 -0.56 15.80 -0.46
C GLU A 150 0.00 15.83 -1.89
N PRO A 151 -0.53 16.68 -2.80
CA PRO A 151 -0.19 16.61 -4.23
C PRO A 151 1.28 16.85 -4.52
N HIS A 152 1.92 17.72 -3.73
CA HIS A 152 3.33 18.04 -3.87
C HIS A 152 4.24 16.84 -3.62
N LEU A 153 3.77 15.77 -2.95
CA LEU A 153 4.53 14.56 -2.65
C LEU A 153 4.40 13.46 -3.72
N LEU A 154 3.53 13.65 -4.71
CA LEU A 154 3.40 12.73 -5.84
C LEU A 154 4.69 12.68 -6.66
N GLY A 155 4.99 11.51 -7.22
CA GLY A 155 6.19 11.32 -8.05
C GLY A 155 7.53 11.28 -7.29
N GLN A 156 7.54 11.54 -5.97
CA GLN A 156 8.77 11.57 -5.16
C GLN A 156 9.12 10.24 -4.49
N GLY A 157 8.48 9.13 -4.88
CA GLY A 157 8.72 7.81 -4.28
C GLY A 157 8.00 7.56 -2.94
N ILE A 158 7.27 8.55 -2.40
CA ILE A 158 6.50 8.43 -1.15
C ILE A 158 5.49 7.28 -1.22
N GLY A 159 4.81 7.08 -2.36
CA GLY A 159 3.85 6.00 -2.57
C GLY A 159 4.46 4.60 -2.39
N THR A 160 5.64 4.40 -2.95
CA THR A 160 6.42 3.17 -2.78
C THR A 160 6.84 2.98 -1.32
N ALA A 161 7.33 4.04 -0.68
CA ALA A 161 7.79 3.99 0.70
C ALA A 161 6.64 3.71 1.70
N MET A 162 5.47 4.32 1.50
CA MET A 162 4.29 4.08 2.34
C MET A 162 3.73 2.67 2.20
N LEU A 163 3.63 2.18 0.97
CA LEU A 163 3.14 0.83 0.76
C LEU A 163 4.15 -0.19 1.29
N TRP A 164 5.45 0.07 1.16
CA TRP A 164 6.48 -0.78 1.78
C TRP A 164 6.40 -0.81 3.31
N ALA A 165 6.19 0.35 3.95
CA ALA A 165 5.96 0.41 5.39
C ALA A 165 4.72 -0.42 5.80
N TRP A 166 3.66 -0.36 4.97
CA TRP A 166 2.47 -1.17 5.18
C TRP A 166 2.73 -2.68 5.03
N VAL A 167 3.38 -3.12 3.94
CA VAL A 167 3.70 -4.54 3.69
C VAL A 167 4.47 -5.14 4.87
N ARG A 168 5.46 -4.40 5.40
CA ARG A 168 6.26 -4.81 6.56
C ARG A 168 5.41 -4.89 7.84
N SER A 169 4.59 -3.86 8.11
CA SER A 169 3.71 -3.84 9.28
C SER A 169 2.65 -4.95 9.22
N ALA A 170 2.03 -5.15 8.06
CA ALA A 170 1.03 -6.17 7.79
C ALA A 170 1.55 -7.58 8.10
N ARG A 171 2.82 -7.87 7.81
CA ARG A 171 3.44 -9.19 8.08
C ARG A 171 3.43 -9.56 9.55
N HIS A 172 3.56 -8.57 10.44
CA HIS A 172 3.50 -8.76 11.88
C HIS A 172 2.05 -8.91 12.38
N ARG A 173 1.11 -8.23 11.74
CA ARG A 173 -0.32 -8.24 12.08
C ARG A 173 -1.06 -9.49 11.57
N TYR A 174 -0.69 -9.97 10.40
CA TYR A 174 -1.32 -11.09 9.69
C TYR A 174 -0.29 -12.21 9.48
N ARG A 175 0.04 -12.92 10.56
CA ARG A 175 1.12 -13.93 10.52
C ARG A 175 0.76 -15.19 9.75
N ASP A 176 -0.53 -15.45 9.60
CA ASP A 176 -1.15 -16.57 8.90
C ASP A 176 -1.37 -16.32 7.40
N VAL A 177 -1.18 -15.09 6.93
CA VAL A 177 -1.49 -14.70 5.55
C VAL A 177 -0.28 -14.89 4.64
N THR A 178 -0.52 -15.51 3.49
CA THR A 178 0.49 -15.77 2.46
C THR A 178 0.45 -14.77 1.31
N THR A 179 -0.66 -14.05 1.15
CA THR A 179 -0.92 -13.18 0.00
C THR A 179 -1.45 -11.82 0.43
N TYR A 180 -0.87 -10.73 -0.09
CA TYR A 180 -1.52 -9.42 -0.07
C TYR A 180 -2.07 -9.08 -1.44
N PHE A 181 -3.14 -8.30 -1.48
CA PHE A 181 -3.89 -8.02 -2.70
C PHE A 181 -4.26 -6.54 -2.81
N ALA A 182 -4.22 -6.00 -4.02
CA ALA A 182 -4.75 -4.70 -4.37
C ALA A 182 -5.40 -4.76 -5.75
N ALA A 183 -6.47 -4.02 -5.98
CA ALA A 183 -7.18 -4.02 -7.26
C ALA A 183 -7.42 -2.59 -7.77
N PRO A 184 -6.36 -1.85 -8.15
CA PRO A 184 -6.55 -0.53 -8.73
C PRO A 184 -7.22 -0.64 -10.11
N GLU A 185 -7.92 0.43 -10.51
CA GLU A 185 -8.39 0.59 -11.89
C GLU A 185 -7.24 0.43 -12.89
N HIS A 186 -7.50 -0.21 -14.03
CA HIS A 186 -6.49 -0.49 -15.04
C HIS A 186 -5.84 0.77 -15.65
N THR A 187 -6.53 1.91 -15.59
CA THR A 187 -6.02 3.20 -16.05
C THR A 187 -5.16 3.91 -14.99
N ASN A 188 -5.14 3.42 -13.75
CA ASN A 188 -4.31 3.97 -12.68
C ASN A 188 -2.87 3.45 -12.76
N LEU A 189 -2.20 3.82 -13.85
CA LEU A 189 -0.82 3.42 -14.16
C LEU A 189 0.17 3.78 -13.02
N ALA A 190 -0.10 4.87 -12.30
CA ALA A 190 0.71 5.29 -11.16
C ALA A 190 0.61 4.29 -10.00
N SER A 191 -0.60 3.87 -9.62
CA SER A 191 -0.80 2.88 -8.55
C SER A 191 -0.26 1.51 -8.97
N LEU A 192 -0.54 1.07 -10.20
CA LEU A 192 0.02 -0.16 -10.76
C LEU A 192 1.55 -0.18 -10.68
N ARG A 193 2.20 0.93 -11.04
CA ARG A 193 3.66 1.03 -10.95
C ARG A 193 4.17 1.02 -9.51
N VAL A 194 3.46 1.60 -8.56
CA VAL A 194 3.80 1.53 -7.13
C VAL A 194 3.71 0.08 -6.62
N LEU A 195 2.64 -0.64 -6.96
CA LEU A 195 2.43 -2.04 -6.62
C LEU A 195 3.58 -2.92 -7.13
N GLU A 196 3.92 -2.80 -8.42
CA GLU A 196 5.04 -3.51 -9.02
C GLU A 196 6.36 -3.23 -8.30
N LYS A 197 6.63 -1.95 -8.00
CA LYS A 197 7.88 -1.54 -7.33
C LYS A 197 8.03 -2.17 -5.96
N VAL A 198 6.95 -2.45 -5.24
CA VAL A 198 7.03 -3.12 -3.92
C VAL A 198 6.82 -4.64 -3.99
N GLY A 199 6.73 -5.22 -5.19
CA GLY A 199 6.75 -6.66 -5.41
C GLY A 199 5.38 -7.32 -5.59
N PHE A 200 4.30 -6.55 -5.77
CA PHE A 200 3.06 -7.11 -6.29
C PHE A 200 3.25 -7.45 -7.78
N ALA A 201 2.67 -8.58 -8.20
CA ALA A 201 2.57 -8.96 -9.59
C ALA A 201 1.14 -8.72 -10.10
N PRO A 202 0.96 -8.12 -11.29
CA PRO A 202 -0.36 -8.01 -11.90
C PRO A 202 -0.87 -9.40 -12.30
N GLY A 203 -2.15 -9.62 -12.10
CA GLY A 203 -2.87 -10.85 -12.45
C GLY A 203 -4.09 -10.55 -13.30
N THR A 204 -5.17 -11.27 -13.02
CA THR A 204 -6.43 -11.20 -13.78
C THR A 204 -7.08 -9.83 -13.66
N TRP A 205 -7.61 -9.36 -14.79
CA TRP A 205 -8.47 -8.18 -14.84
C TRP A 205 -9.91 -8.62 -14.60
N PHE A 206 -10.65 -7.83 -13.84
CA PHE A 206 -12.05 -8.10 -13.56
C PHE A 206 -12.83 -6.80 -13.39
N ASP A 207 -14.14 -6.90 -13.54
CA ASP A 207 -15.05 -5.79 -13.37
C ASP A 207 -15.56 -5.75 -11.93
N GLU A 208 -15.34 -4.63 -11.26
CA GLU A 208 -15.76 -4.39 -9.89
C GLU A 208 -16.98 -3.44 -9.87
N PRO A 209 -18.14 -3.89 -9.34
CA PRO A 209 -19.26 -3.01 -9.07
C PRO A 209 -18.90 -1.95 -8.02
N ARG A 210 -19.25 -0.70 -8.30
CA ARG A 210 -18.98 0.45 -7.44
C ARG A 210 -20.20 0.88 -6.64
N ALA A 211 -19.98 1.67 -5.59
CA ALA A 211 -21.06 2.14 -4.69
C ALA A 211 -22.09 3.05 -5.39
N ASP A 212 -21.67 3.77 -6.43
CA ASP A 212 -22.55 4.61 -7.27
C ASP A 212 -23.31 3.83 -8.36
N GLY A 213 -23.16 2.50 -8.40
CA GLY A 213 -23.77 1.63 -9.41
C GLY A 213 -23.00 1.56 -10.73
N SER A 214 -21.88 2.27 -10.85
CA SER A 214 -20.96 2.10 -11.98
C SER A 214 -20.16 0.79 -11.86
N VAL A 215 -19.40 0.47 -12.91
CA VAL A 215 -18.48 -0.67 -12.95
C VAL A 215 -17.12 -0.16 -13.36
N ALA A 216 -16.09 -0.59 -12.65
CA ALA A 216 -14.72 -0.27 -12.98
C ALA A 216 -13.94 -1.54 -13.31
N THR A 217 -13.23 -1.53 -14.44
CA THR A 217 -12.29 -2.60 -14.77
C THR A 217 -10.99 -2.38 -14.00
N VAL A 218 -10.68 -3.32 -13.11
CA VAL A 218 -9.52 -3.30 -12.21
C VAL A 218 -8.54 -4.41 -12.56
N VAL A 219 -7.29 -4.26 -12.11
CA VAL A 219 -6.25 -5.28 -12.26
C VAL A 219 -5.95 -5.87 -10.89
N GLY A 220 -6.23 -7.16 -10.70
CA GLY A 220 -5.90 -7.85 -9.46
C GLY A 220 -4.38 -8.03 -9.31
N CYS A 221 -3.76 -7.32 -8.39
CA CYS A 221 -2.34 -7.37 -8.10
C CYS A 221 -2.10 -8.15 -6.80
N SER A 222 -1.23 -9.17 -6.84
CA SER A 222 -0.94 -10.03 -5.69
C SER A 222 0.53 -9.98 -5.28
N LEU A 223 0.80 -9.96 -3.98
CA LEU A 223 2.14 -10.04 -3.39
C LEU A 223 2.28 -11.33 -2.59
N ASP A 224 3.29 -12.12 -2.92
CA ASP A 224 3.72 -13.30 -2.15
C ASP A 224 4.49 -12.84 -0.90
N VAL A 225 3.88 -13.04 0.26
CA VAL A 225 4.40 -12.54 1.54
C VAL A 225 5.74 -13.19 1.88
N ALA A 226 5.87 -14.50 1.69
CA ALA A 226 7.09 -15.24 2.03
C ALA A 226 8.26 -14.81 1.13
N ARG A 227 8.02 -14.62 -0.17
CA ARG A 227 9.04 -14.20 -1.12
C ARG A 227 9.53 -12.77 -0.88
N VAL A 228 8.61 -11.85 -0.56
CA VAL A 228 8.95 -10.42 -0.48
C VAL A 228 9.41 -10.02 0.93
N VAL A 229 8.68 -10.44 1.97
CA VAL A 229 8.92 -10.02 3.38
C VAL A 229 8.90 -11.18 4.39
N GLY A 230 9.03 -12.42 3.91
CA GLY A 230 9.09 -13.65 4.72
C GLY A 230 10.14 -13.63 5.81
#